data_AF-A0A941KD10-F1
#
_entry.id   AF-A0A941KD10-F1
#
_cell.length_a   1.000
_cell.length_b   1.000
_cell.length_c   1.000
_cell.angle_alpha   90.00
_cell.angle_beta   90.00
_cell.angle_gamma   90.00
#
_symmetry.space_group_name_H-M   'P 1'
#
loop_
_entity.id
_entity.type
_entity.pdbx_description
1 polymer ?
#
loop_
_entity_poly.entity_id
_entity_poly.type
_entity_poly.pdbx_seq_one_letter_code
_entity_poly.pdbx_strand_id
1 'polypeptide(L)'
;MSEAKPVHIVTDDAIEVRFPPAKHGLLSRLMARPSARSFTELAAEHRELLFSIGDLRAWGDTHPDEVTVAPDHLRISHDAAASLSAPAADALGLPRAVDLILKTDVTGVLGRPDFRLHYEWSRNGRQEHPRRSGAVLHTSCGPRRLPLWMKRALDLADEFDATQPVEDHWRALAEFRRAIEPEDVIDPEMPANREMAQLSMTAFLRGLEVRIADRFSIAPDASLGQFEIVPYSSERLDSDGIADDEISEQNAELTGEALAVFQHRLHARGARPAFQLGNNSYLVIDRGAAPVLEELARAQKAPREERRAFIENPRSFITEAVNRHLQGTGALDGLDAAEQEEMVEAIAGPGLVESREYSERVTGVIVYQRPQDPIEGSGTTWLPEAFAQHLVEAIQNMPDGELEVTARLRPPA
;
A
#
# COMPACT_ATOMS: atom_id res chain seq x y z
N MET A 1 18.65 4.86 18.59
CA MET A 1 19.17 3.50 18.31
C MET A 1 18.09 2.83 17.47
N SER A 2 18.39 2.33 16.26
CA SER A 2 17.37 1.67 15.42
C SER A 2 16.79 0.49 16.21
N GLU A 3 15.55 0.66 16.66
CA GLU A 3 14.88 -0.36 17.44
C GLU A 3 14.51 -1.52 16.51
N ALA A 4 14.97 -2.71 16.86
CA ALA A 4 14.75 -3.86 16.00
C ALA A 4 13.25 -4.22 16.01
N LYS A 5 12.64 -4.17 14.82
CA LYS A 5 11.26 -4.58 14.54
C LYS A 5 11.00 -6.01 15.08
N PRO A 6 9.75 -6.33 15.47
CA PRO A 6 9.39 -7.71 15.80
C PRO A 6 9.76 -8.67 14.68
N VAL A 7 10.04 -9.92 15.03
CA VAL A 7 10.35 -10.99 14.10
C VAL A 7 9.27 -12.06 14.16
N HIS A 8 8.95 -12.65 13.02
CA HIS A 8 7.92 -13.67 12.92
C HIS A 8 8.50 -15.05 12.61
N ILE A 9 7.79 -16.09 13.04
CA ILE A 9 8.02 -17.48 12.67
C ILE A 9 6.68 -18.03 12.14
N VAL A 10 6.70 -18.52 10.91
CA VAL A 10 5.53 -19.13 10.28
C VAL A 10 5.53 -20.63 10.60
N THR A 11 4.41 -21.11 11.14
CA THR A 11 4.11 -22.54 11.32
C THR A 11 2.88 -22.90 10.50
N ASP A 12 2.57 -24.19 10.41
CA ASP A 12 1.39 -24.64 9.65
C ASP A 12 0.09 -24.09 10.27
N ASP A 13 0.00 -24.02 11.59
CA ASP A 13 -1.23 -23.62 12.29
C ASP A 13 -1.33 -22.11 12.58
N ALA A 14 -0.21 -21.40 12.69
CA ALA A 14 -0.18 -20.00 13.13
C ALA A 14 1.11 -19.28 12.76
N ILE A 15 1.10 -17.96 12.97
CA ILE A 15 2.28 -17.12 12.93
C ILE A 15 2.60 -16.66 14.36
N GLU A 16 3.82 -16.92 14.82
CA GLU A 16 4.33 -16.42 16.10
C GLU A 16 5.16 -15.16 15.86
N VAL A 17 4.84 -14.06 16.56
CA VAL A 17 5.61 -12.81 16.50
C VAL A 17 6.27 -12.59 17.86
N ARG A 18 7.57 -12.29 17.87
CA ARG A 18 8.36 -12.03 19.08
C ARG A 18 9.25 -10.82 18.89
N PHE A 19 9.62 -10.16 19.98
CA PHE A 19 10.72 -9.20 19.93
C PHE A 19 12.05 -9.93 19.69
N PRO A 20 12.94 -9.38 18.85
CA PRO A 20 14.27 -9.96 18.66
C PRO A 20 15.05 -9.95 19.99
N PRO A 21 15.89 -10.98 20.23
CA PRO A 21 16.68 -11.03 21.45
C PRO A 21 17.60 -9.80 21.54
N ALA A 22 17.66 -9.19 22.72
CA ALA A 22 18.54 -8.06 22.97
C ALA A 22 19.99 -8.46 22.65
N LYS A 23 20.68 -7.69 21.79
CA LYS A 23 22.10 -7.91 21.48
C LYS A 23 22.92 -7.60 22.75
N HIS A 24 23.21 -8.62 23.55
CA HIS A 24 24.03 -8.48 24.74
C HIS A 24 25.51 -8.34 24.34
N GLY A 25 26.06 -7.13 24.46
CA GLY A 25 27.50 -6.93 24.48
C GLY A 25 28.11 -7.52 25.76
N LEU A 26 29.37 -7.95 25.71
CA LEU A 26 30.07 -8.55 26.86
C LEU A 26 30.09 -7.67 28.13
N LEU A 27 29.86 -6.36 27.98
CA LEU A 27 29.81 -5.37 29.07
C LEU A 27 28.39 -5.12 29.64
N SER A 28 27.31 -5.59 28.99
CA SER A 28 25.93 -5.34 29.44
C SER A 28 25.49 -6.26 30.60
N ARG A 29 26.35 -7.16 31.08
CA ARG A 29 26.06 -8.04 32.22
C ARG A 29 26.17 -7.34 33.58
N LEU A 30 26.73 -6.13 33.64
CA LEU A 30 27.02 -5.43 34.89
C LEU A 30 26.11 -4.23 35.20
N MET A 31 25.23 -3.80 34.28
CA MET A 31 24.28 -2.71 34.53
C MET A 31 22.91 -2.99 33.95
N ALA A 32 21.89 -2.82 34.79
CA ALA A 32 20.44 -2.82 34.58
C ALA A 32 19.85 -4.03 33.81
N ARG A 33 18.78 -4.63 34.38
CA ARG A 33 17.89 -5.49 33.59
C ARG A 33 17.35 -4.63 32.44
N PRO A 34 17.57 -4.98 31.16
CA PRO A 34 16.80 -4.37 30.11
C PRO A 34 15.32 -4.65 30.42
N SER A 35 14.46 -3.63 30.35
CA SER A 35 13.02 -3.86 30.37
C SER A 35 12.72 -4.85 29.26
N ALA A 36 12.21 -6.03 29.63
CA ALA A 36 11.77 -6.98 28.63
C ALA A 36 10.63 -6.28 27.87
N ARG A 37 10.81 -6.06 26.57
CA ARG A 37 9.75 -5.49 25.73
C ARG A 37 8.53 -6.39 25.83
N SER A 38 7.36 -5.76 25.97
CA SER A 38 6.10 -6.45 26.21
C SER A 38 5.06 -5.99 25.22
N PHE A 39 4.40 -6.91 24.51
CA PHE A 39 3.28 -6.57 23.62
C PHE A 39 2.02 -6.12 24.39
N THR A 40 1.95 -6.38 25.70
CA THR A 40 0.84 -5.92 26.54
C THR A 40 1.14 -4.61 27.25
N GLU A 41 2.42 -4.23 27.36
CA GLU A 41 2.89 -3.04 28.07
C GLU A 41 3.82 -2.23 27.15
N LEU A 42 3.31 -1.87 25.98
CA LEU A 42 4.04 -1.01 25.05
C LEU A 42 3.99 0.45 25.51
N ALA A 43 5.14 1.11 25.46
CA ALA A 43 5.21 2.55 25.63
C ALA A 43 4.52 3.25 24.46
N ALA A 44 4.02 4.46 24.70
CA ALA A 44 3.37 5.30 23.68
C ALA A 44 4.28 5.69 22.52
N GLU A 45 5.58 5.38 22.56
CA GLU A 45 6.54 5.55 21.47
C GLU A 45 6.53 4.39 20.45
N HIS A 46 5.88 3.25 20.75
CA HIS A 46 5.72 2.12 19.83
C HIS A 46 4.32 2.10 19.19
N ARG A 47 3.94 3.23 18.59
CA ARG A 47 2.57 3.57 18.17
C ARG A 47 2.04 2.64 17.08
N GLU A 48 2.81 2.48 16.01
CA GLU A 48 2.46 1.56 14.90
C GLU A 48 2.17 0.14 15.40
N LEU A 49 2.96 -0.34 16.38
CA LEU A 49 2.79 -1.66 16.97
C LEU A 49 1.54 -1.73 17.88
N LEU A 50 1.27 -0.68 18.65
CA LEU A 50 0.04 -0.56 19.44
C LEU A 50 -1.22 -0.63 18.56
N PHE A 51 -1.25 0.09 17.44
CA PHE A 51 -2.36 0.05 16.48
C PHE A 51 -2.55 -1.33 15.88
N SER A 52 -1.45 -1.94 15.43
CA SER A 52 -1.49 -3.27 14.83
C SER A 52 -2.00 -4.34 15.80
N ILE A 53 -1.67 -4.20 17.09
CA ILE A 53 -2.24 -5.05 18.15
C ILE A 53 -3.72 -4.73 18.40
N GLY A 54 -4.12 -3.46 18.27
CA GLY A 54 -5.52 -3.03 18.28
C GLY A 54 -6.34 -3.73 17.19
N ASP A 55 -5.85 -3.72 15.94
CA ASP A 55 -6.48 -4.42 14.82
C ASP A 55 -6.62 -5.93 15.09
N LEU A 56 -5.56 -6.55 15.63
CA LEU A 56 -5.59 -7.96 16.02
C LEU A 56 -6.59 -8.25 17.15
N ARG A 57 -6.74 -7.35 18.12
CA ARG A 57 -7.75 -7.49 19.18
C ARG A 57 -9.16 -7.37 18.64
N ALA A 58 -9.42 -6.40 17.77
CA ALA A 58 -10.71 -6.25 17.10
C ALA A 58 -11.07 -7.49 16.25
N TRP A 59 -10.07 -8.10 15.60
CA TRP A 59 -10.23 -9.40 14.95
C TRP A 59 -10.61 -10.49 15.96
N GLY A 60 -9.85 -10.62 17.06
CA GLY A 60 -10.07 -11.61 18.11
C GLY A 60 -11.43 -11.50 18.80
N ASP A 61 -12.00 -10.29 18.92
CA ASP A 61 -13.35 -10.08 19.48
C ASP A 61 -14.45 -10.75 18.65
N THR A 62 -14.21 -10.93 17.35
CA THR A 62 -15.15 -11.58 16.42
C THR A 62 -14.74 -13.01 16.04
N HIS A 63 -13.48 -13.38 16.30
CA HIS A 63 -12.87 -14.67 15.99
C HIS A 63 -12.11 -15.21 17.21
N PRO A 64 -12.81 -15.83 18.19
CA PRO A 64 -12.18 -16.33 19.40
C PRO A 64 -11.09 -17.37 19.08
N ASP A 65 -10.05 -17.43 19.91
CA ASP A 65 -8.89 -18.33 19.78
C ASP A 65 -7.97 -18.11 18.57
N GLU A 66 -8.30 -17.18 17.67
CA GLU A 66 -7.44 -16.85 16.51
C GLU A 66 -6.29 -15.90 16.85
N VAL A 67 -6.40 -15.14 17.94
CA VAL A 67 -5.40 -14.16 18.36
C VAL A 67 -5.12 -14.33 19.85
N THR A 68 -3.85 -14.55 20.18
CA THR A 68 -3.35 -14.50 21.56
C THR A 68 -2.31 -13.39 21.66
N VAL A 69 -2.57 -12.42 22.53
CA VAL A 69 -1.64 -11.33 22.86
C VAL A 69 -1.05 -11.61 24.25
N ALA A 70 0.18 -12.10 24.30
CA ALA A 70 0.93 -12.29 25.53
C ALA A 70 2.06 -11.25 25.65
N PRO A 71 2.64 -11.02 26.85
CA PRO A 71 3.73 -10.07 27.00
C PRO A 71 4.91 -10.33 26.06
N ASP A 72 5.36 -11.58 25.94
CA ASP A 72 6.58 -11.94 25.23
C ASP A 72 6.37 -12.40 23.77
N HIS A 73 5.13 -12.67 23.38
CA HIS A 73 4.79 -13.13 22.03
C HIS A 73 3.35 -12.80 21.63
N LEU A 74 3.13 -12.70 20.32
CA LEU A 74 1.82 -12.80 19.70
C LEU A 74 1.72 -14.16 19.02
N ARG A 75 0.59 -14.83 19.16
CA ARG A 75 0.22 -15.97 18.32
C ARG A 75 -1.02 -15.56 17.55
N ILE A 76 -0.93 -15.53 16.23
CA ILE A 76 -2.03 -15.14 15.36
C ILE A 76 -2.31 -16.23 14.33
N SER A 77 -3.59 -16.47 14.04
CA SER A 77 -4.01 -17.36 12.97
C SER A 77 -3.55 -16.83 11.61
N HIS A 78 -3.52 -17.70 10.61
CA HIS A 78 -3.26 -17.27 9.24
C HIS A 78 -4.36 -16.31 8.72
N ASP A 79 -5.61 -16.48 9.15
CA ASP A 79 -6.71 -15.57 8.77
C ASP A 79 -6.52 -14.17 9.39
N ALA A 80 -6.15 -14.10 10.67
CA ALA A 80 -5.84 -12.86 11.36
C ALA A 80 -4.66 -12.13 10.69
N ALA A 81 -3.60 -12.86 10.31
CA ALA A 81 -2.50 -12.26 9.57
C ALA A 81 -2.95 -11.76 8.18
N ALA A 82 -3.79 -12.51 7.47
CA ALA A 82 -4.27 -12.16 6.13
C ALA A 82 -5.25 -10.97 6.11
N SER A 83 -5.88 -10.64 7.24
CA SER A 83 -6.84 -9.54 7.37
C SER A 83 -6.18 -8.17 7.60
N LEU A 84 -4.91 -8.15 8.02
CA LEU A 84 -4.16 -6.92 8.30
C LEU A 84 -3.89 -6.08 7.04
N SER A 85 -3.89 -4.77 7.22
CA SER A 85 -3.40 -3.82 6.22
C SER A 85 -1.88 -3.93 6.03
N ALA A 86 -1.34 -3.35 4.95
CA ALA A 86 0.11 -3.34 4.73
C ALA A 86 0.88 -2.63 5.88
N PRO A 87 0.48 -1.43 6.37
CA PRO A 87 1.16 -0.79 7.50
C PRO A 87 1.12 -1.62 8.79
N ALA A 88 -0.04 -2.19 9.12
CA ALA A 88 -0.18 -3.00 10.34
C ALA A 88 0.69 -4.27 10.30
N ALA A 89 0.75 -4.92 9.13
CA ALA A 89 1.61 -6.08 8.93
C ALA A 89 3.10 -5.72 9.06
N ASP A 90 3.54 -4.59 8.49
CA ASP A 90 4.94 -4.15 8.55
C ASP A 90 5.38 -3.78 9.98
N ALA A 91 4.51 -3.13 10.77
CA ALA A 91 4.76 -2.82 12.17
C ALA A 91 4.95 -4.08 13.03
N LEU A 92 4.21 -5.16 12.72
CA LEU A 92 4.36 -6.47 13.34
C LEU A 92 5.53 -7.29 12.77
N GLY A 93 6.25 -6.75 11.78
CA GLY A 93 7.34 -7.43 11.09
C GLY A 93 6.88 -8.63 10.27
N LEU A 94 5.60 -8.70 9.89
CA LEU A 94 5.04 -9.74 9.03
C LEU A 94 5.47 -9.55 7.57
N PRO A 95 5.37 -10.60 6.72
CA PRO A 95 5.62 -10.46 5.30
C PRO A 95 4.70 -9.42 4.65
N ARG A 96 5.25 -8.69 3.67
CA ARG A 96 4.52 -7.75 2.84
C ARG A 96 3.52 -8.44 1.92
N ALA A 97 2.58 -7.70 1.36
CA ALA A 97 1.54 -8.24 0.49
C ALA A 97 2.11 -8.95 -0.75
N VAL A 98 1.36 -9.92 -1.28
CA VAL A 98 1.72 -10.64 -2.50
C VAL A 98 1.71 -9.71 -3.73
N ASP A 99 2.72 -9.87 -4.56
CA ASP A 99 2.98 -9.12 -5.80
C ASP A 99 2.83 -9.96 -7.08
N LEU A 100 2.56 -11.25 -6.90
CA LEU A 100 2.31 -12.20 -7.96
C LEU A 100 0.88 -12.05 -8.49
N ILE A 101 0.73 -12.29 -9.79
CA ILE A 101 -0.58 -12.42 -10.44
C ILE A 101 -1.11 -13.82 -10.13
N LEU A 102 -2.25 -13.87 -9.46
CA LEU A 102 -3.00 -15.13 -9.27
C LEU A 102 -3.78 -15.40 -10.55
N LYS A 103 -3.60 -16.59 -11.11
CA LYS A 103 -4.47 -17.09 -12.18
C LYS A 103 -5.22 -18.33 -11.70
N THR A 104 -6.50 -18.44 -12.02
CA THR A 104 -7.29 -19.63 -11.70
C THR A 104 -7.94 -20.24 -12.92
N ASP A 105 -8.09 -21.56 -12.88
CA ASP A 105 -8.91 -22.32 -13.82
C ASP A 105 -9.66 -23.41 -13.08
N VAL A 106 -10.71 -23.96 -13.69
CA VAL A 106 -11.56 -24.96 -13.08
C VAL A 106 -11.83 -26.13 -14.01
N THR A 107 -11.77 -27.33 -13.44
CA THR A 107 -12.28 -28.56 -14.05
C THR A 107 -13.52 -29.04 -13.29
N GLY A 108 -14.50 -29.58 -14.00
CA GLY A 108 -15.78 -30.00 -13.40
C GLY A 108 -16.70 -28.83 -13.06
N VAL A 109 -17.73 -29.09 -12.25
CA VAL A 109 -18.73 -28.11 -11.81
C VAL A 109 -18.80 -28.09 -10.30
N LEU A 110 -18.83 -26.90 -9.69
CA LEU A 110 -18.87 -26.73 -8.24
C LEU A 110 -20.00 -27.56 -7.60
N GLY A 111 -19.67 -28.33 -6.57
CA GLY A 111 -20.59 -29.26 -5.90
C GLY A 111 -20.64 -30.66 -6.49
N ARG A 112 -19.88 -30.94 -7.56
CA ARG A 112 -19.67 -32.28 -8.09
C ARG A 112 -18.31 -32.84 -7.65
N PRO A 113 -18.16 -34.18 -7.53
CA PRO A 113 -16.90 -34.78 -7.06
C PRO A 113 -15.68 -34.55 -7.96
N ASP A 114 -15.91 -34.22 -9.23
CA ASP A 114 -14.90 -33.89 -10.23
C ASP A 114 -14.48 -32.41 -10.24
N PHE A 115 -15.11 -31.56 -9.42
CA PHE A 115 -14.71 -30.16 -9.30
C PHE A 115 -13.27 -30.06 -8.77
N ARG A 116 -12.43 -29.29 -9.46
CA ARG A 116 -11.13 -28.87 -8.95
C ARG A 116 -10.91 -27.41 -9.33
N LEU A 117 -10.46 -26.63 -8.37
CA LEU A 117 -9.94 -25.29 -8.58
C LEU A 117 -8.43 -25.38 -8.73
N HIS A 118 -7.94 -25.10 -9.93
CA HIS A 118 -6.51 -24.99 -10.21
C HIS A 118 -6.10 -23.54 -10.08
N TYR A 119 -4.90 -23.30 -9.57
CA TYR A 119 -4.33 -21.97 -9.54
C TYR A 119 -2.85 -22.02 -9.91
N GLU A 120 -2.39 -20.94 -10.51
CA GLU A 120 -0.98 -20.71 -10.81
C GLU A 120 -0.61 -19.27 -10.47
N TRP A 121 0.66 -19.09 -10.17
CA TRP A 121 1.23 -17.77 -9.91
C TRP A 121 2.06 -17.34 -11.10
N SER A 122 2.06 -16.05 -11.40
CA SER A 122 2.95 -15.52 -12.42
C SER A 122 3.50 -14.15 -12.06
N ARG A 123 4.71 -13.87 -12.54
CA ARG A 123 5.41 -12.58 -12.47
C ARG A 123 5.94 -12.26 -13.85
N ASN A 124 5.64 -11.06 -14.35
CA ASN A 124 6.16 -10.60 -15.65
C ASN A 124 5.93 -11.61 -16.79
N GLY A 125 4.75 -12.26 -16.80
CA GLY A 125 4.38 -13.28 -17.78
C GLY A 125 5.05 -14.64 -17.61
N ARG A 126 5.88 -14.84 -16.59
CA ARG A 126 6.51 -16.12 -16.26
C ARG A 126 5.78 -16.78 -15.09
N GLN A 127 5.52 -18.07 -15.24
CA GLN A 127 4.93 -18.87 -14.17
C GLN A 127 5.93 -19.06 -13.02
N GLU A 128 5.44 -18.93 -11.80
CA GLU A 128 6.16 -19.24 -10.57
C GLU A 128 5.42 -20.34 -9.79
N HIS A 129 6.18 -21.15 -9.04
CA HIS A 129 5.64 -22.20 -8.17
C HIS A 129 6.06 -21.96 -6.71
N PRO A 130 5.58 -20.87 -6.10
CA PRO A 130 5.87 -20.59 -4.69
C PRO A 130 5.25 -21.63 -3.77
N ARG A 131 5.90 -21.88 -2.62
CA ARG A 131 5.35 -22.76 -1.58
C ARG A 131 4.44 -21.96 -0.66
N ARG A 132 3.23 -22.43 -0.40
CA ARG A 132 2.28 -21.78 0.52
C ARG A 132 2.28 -22.44 1.89
N SER A 133 2.23 -21.64 2.95
CA SER A 133 2.01 -22.02 4.35
C SER A 133 0.97 -21.07 4.94
N GLY A 134 -0.30 -21.50 4.90
CA GLY A 134 -1.45 -20.67 5.28
C GLY A 134 -1.51 -19.36 4.49
N ALA A 135 -1.39 -18.23 5.18
CA ALA A 135 -1.41 -16.90 4.58
C ALA A 135 -0.06 -16.46 4.01
N VAL A 136 1.01 -17.25 4.17
CA VAL A 136 2.35 -16.89 3.70
C VAL A 136 2.72 -17.69 2.46
N LEU A 137 3.13 -16.98 1.42
CA LEU A 137 3.61 -17.48 0.15
C LEU A 137 5.13 -17.28 0.07
N HIS A 138 5.89 -18.36 -0.02
CA HIS A 138 7.35 -18.32 -0.14
C HIS A 138 7.75 -18.22 -1.61
N THR A 139 8.09 -17.02 -2.04
CA THR A 139 8.50 -16.69 -3.42
C THR A 139 10.03 -16.67 -3.55
N SER A 140 10.55 -16.53 -4.77
CA SER A 140 11.98 -16.31 -5.01
C SER A 140 12.50 -14.99 -4.41
N CYS A 141 11.62 -14.01 -4.21
CA CYS A 141 11.94 -12.70 -3.63
C CYS A 141 11.66 -12.65 -2.12
N GLY A 142 11.44 -13.81 -1.49
CA GLY A 142 11.17 -13.95 -0.06
C GLY A 142 9.70 -14.23 0.26
N PRO A 143 9.34 -14.28 1.56
CA PRO A 143 7.96 -14.52 1.98
C PRO A 143 7.07 -13.32 1.60
N ARG A 144 5.84 -13.63 1.18
CA ARG A 144 4.77 -12.69 0.87
C ARG A 144 3.49 -13.11 1.57
N ARG A 145 2.62 -12.17 1.89
CA ARG A 145 1.38 -12.38 2.62
C ARG A 145 0.20 -12.28 1.65
N LEU A 146 -0.69 -13.25 1.74
CA LEU A 146 -1.93 -13.28 0.98
C LEU A 146 -3.00 -12.46 1.71
N PRO A 147 -3.82 -11.66 1.00
CA PRO A 147 -5.04 -11.10 1.56
C PRO A 147 -6.03 -12.20 1.97
N LEU A 148 -6.87 -11.93 2.97
CA LEU A 148 -7.81 -12.90 3.54
C LEU A 148 -8.70 -13.59 2.50
N TRP A 149 -9.31 -12.81 1.61
CA TRP A 149 -10.20 -13.33 0.56
C TRP A 149 -9.48 -14.28 -0.40
N MET A 150 -8.20 -14.01 -0.69
CA MET A 150 -7.36 -14.83 -1.55
C MET A 150 -6.96 -16.11 -0.81
N LYS A 151 -6.50 -15.99 0.43
CA LYS A 151 -6.12 -17.12 1.29
C LYS A 151 -7.27 -18.13 1.39
N ARG A 152 -8.49 -17.67 1.71
CA ARG A 152 -9.67 -18.53 1.84
C ARG A 152 -10.04 -19.27 0.55
N ALA A 153 -9.89 -18.62 -0.61
CA ALA A 153 -10.11 -19.27 -1.90
C ALA A 153 -9.08 -20.37 -2.19
N LEU A 154 -7.82 -20.13 -1.83
CA LEU A 154 -6.73 -21.08 -2.03
C LEU A 154 -6.78 -22.25 -1.04
N ASP A 155 -7.24 -22.04 0.19
CA ASP A 155 -7.50 -23.15 1.11
C ASP A 155 -8.56 -24.09 0.55
N LEU A 156 -9.62 -23.53 -0.06
CA LEU A 156 -10.61 -24.35 -0.73
C LEU A 156 -10.01 -25.13 -1.91
N ALA A 157 -9.08 -24.53 -2.66
CA ALA A 157 -8.40 -25.22 -3.75
C ALA A 157 -7.51 -26.37 -3.25
N ASP A 158 -6.77 -26.15 -2.16
CA ASP A 158 -5.80 -27.10 -1.60
C ASP A 158 -6.46 -28.23 -0.81
N GLU A 159 -7.54 -27.92 -0.08
CA GLU A 159 -8.25 -28.84 0.82
C GLU A 159 -9.61 -29.29 0.26
N PHE A 160 -9.84 -29.15 -1.05
CA PHE A 160 -11.13 -29.47 -1.64
C PHE A 160 -11.57 -30.90 -1.32
N ASP A 161 -12.61 -31.02 -0.51
CA ASP A 161 -13.22 -32.29 -0.13
C ASP A 161 -14.63 -32.37 -0.70
N ALA A 162 -14.79 -33.15 -1.77
CA ALA A 162 -16.08 -33.40 -2.41
C ALA A 162 -17.17 -33.97 -1.49
N THR A 163 -16.81 -34.44 -0.29
CA THR A 163 -17.75 -34.97 0.70
C THR A 163 -18.29 -33.91 1.67
N GLN A 164 -17.68 -32.72 1.74
CA GLN A 164 -18.18 -31.60 2.53
C GLN A 164 -19.43 -30.96 1.92
N PRO A 165 -20.27 -30.30 2.74
CA PRO A 165 -21.42 -29.55 2.25
C PRO A 165 -21.00 -28.49 1.22
N VAL A 166 -21.61 -28.50 0.05
CA VAL A 166 -21.29 -27.51 -1.00
C VAL A 166 -21.58 -26.08 -0.56
N GLU A 167 -22.44 -25.87 0.43
CA GLU A 167 -22.70 -24.58 1.07
C GLU A 167 -21.44 -23.94 1.65
N ASP A 168 -20.52 -24.74 2.20
CA ASP A 168 -19.28 -24.25 2.80
C ASP A 168 -18.27 -23.85 1.71
N HIS A 169 -18.12 -24.69 0.68
CA HIS A 169 -17.34 -24.34 -0.53
C HIS A 169 -17.89 -23.09 -1.22
N TRP A 170 -19.22 -22.98 -1.31
CA TRP A 170 -19.88 -21.83 -1.90
C TRP A 170 -19.61 -20.55 -1.12
N ARG A 171 -19.60 -20.61 0.22
CA ARG A 171 -19.32 -19.44 1.06
C ARG A 171 -17.93 -18.87 0.79
N ALA A 172 -16.90 -19.71 0.79
CA ALA A 172 -15.54 -19.28 0.53
C ALA A 172 -15.38 -18.67 -0.88
N LEU A 173 -15.95 -19.31 -1.91
CA LEU A 173 -15.91 -18.78 -3.28
C LEU A 173 -16.78 -17.53 -3.47
N ALA A 174 -17.87 -17.40 -2.74
CA ALA A 174 -18.70 -16.21 -2.76
C ALA A 174 -18.00 -15.02 -2.08
N GLU A 175 -17.27 -15.24 -0.98
CA GLU A 175 -16.43 -14.22 -0.37
C GLU A 175 -15.32 -13.76 -1.32
N PHE A 176 -14.62 -14.72 -1.95
CA PHE A 176 -13.62 -14.44 -2.99
C PHE A 176 -14.22 -13.63 -4.15
N ARG A 177 -15.35 -14.09 -4.70
CA ARG A 177 -16.05 -13.41 -5.78
C ARG A 177 -16.48 -12.00 -5.37
N ARG A 178 -17.07 -11.82 -4.18
CA ARG A 178 -17.46 -10.49 -3.66
C ARG A 178 -16.27 -9.55 -3.46
N ALA A 179 -15.11 -10.07 -3.11
CA ALA A 179 -13.91 -9.26 -2.90
C ALA A 179 -13.34 -8.70 -4.21
N ILE A 180 -13.55 -9.40 -5.33
CA ILE A 180 -12.91 -9.03 -6.62
C ILE A 180 -13.91 -8.62 -7.71
N GLU A 181 -15.17 -9.04 -7.62
CA GLU A 181 -16.21 -8.68 -8.57
C GLU A 181 -16.80 -7.31 -8.18
N PRO A 182 -16.73 -6.29 -9.07
CA PRO A 182 -17.33 -4.99 -8.79
C PRO A 182 -18.84 -5.14 -8.57
N GLU A 183 -19.40 -4.42 -7.59
CA GLU A 183 -20.81 -4.50 -7.19
C GLU A 183 -21.80 -4.38 -8.35
N ASP A 184 -21.47 -3.63 -9.40
CA ASP A 184 -22.36 -3.42 -10.55
C ASP A 184 -22.36 -4.57 -11.59
N VAL A 185 -21.55 -5.61 -11.38
CA VAL A 185 -21.55 -6.87 -12.18
C VAL A 185 -22.33 -7.98 -11.45
N ILE A 186 -22.57 -7.79 -10.15
CA ILE A 186 -23.46 -8.68 -9.38
C ILE A 186 -24.88 -8.40 -9.86
N ASP A 187 -25.42 -9.28 -10.70
CA ASP A 187 -26.86 -9.30 -10.97
C ASP A 187 -27.54 -9.39 -9.59
N PRO A 188 -28.36 -8.39 -9.18
CA PRO A 188 -28.90 -8.32 -7.82
C PRO A 188 -29.73 -9.54 -7.44
N GLU A 189 -30.16 -10.32 -8.45
CA GLU A 189 -30.73 -11.63 -8.28
C GLU A 189 -29.65 -12.70 -8.54
N MET A 190 -29.11 -13.25 -7.45
CA MET A 190 -28.54 -14.60 -7.47
C MET A 190 -29.51 -15.51 -8.25
N PRO A 191 -29.05 -16.34 -9.20
CA PRO A 191 -29.94 -17.22 -9.93
C PRO A 191 -30.78 -18.01 -8.93
N ALA A 192 -32.11 -17.89 -9.01
CA ALA A 192 -33.02 -18.58 -8.08
C ALA A 192 -32.79 -20.11 -8.08
N ASN A 193 -32.17 -20.63 -9.14
CA ASN A 193 -31.73 -22.01 -9.27
C ASN A 193 -30.26 -22.19 -8.81
N ARG A 194 -30.07 -23.06 -7.81
CA ARG A 194 -28.78 -23.52 -7.29
C ARG A 194 -27.81 -24.03 -8.38
N GLU A 195 -28.32 -24.72 -9.40
CA GLU A 195 -27.47 -25.22 -10.51
C GLU A 195 -26.92 -24.08 -11.37
N MET A 196 -27.73 -23.04 -11.62
CA MET A 196 -27.26 -21.85 -12.36
C MET A 196 -26.24 -21.06 -11.55
N ALA A 197 -26.40 -20.96 -10.23
CA ALA A 197 -25.40 -20.35 -9.36
C ALA A 197 -24.07 -21.11 -9.45
N GLN A 198 -24.10 -22.44 -9.34
CA GLN A 198 -22.90 -23.29 -9.50
C GLN A 198 -22.19 -23.10 -10.85
N LEU A 199 -22.95 -23.05 -11.94
CA LEU A 199 -22.40 -22.80 -13.28
C LEU A 199 -21.82 -21.38 -13.41
N SER A 200 -22.50 -20.37 -12.85
CA SER A 200 -22.02 -18.98 -12.85
C SER A 200 -20.71 -18.83 -12.09
N MET A 201 -20.58 -19.43 -10.91
CA MET A 201 -19.33 -19.45 -10.16
C MET A 201 -18.22 -20.19 -10.91
N THR A 202 -18.54 -21.33 -11.52
CA THR A 202 -17.57 -22.10 -12.33
C THR A 202 -17.10 -21.27 -13.54
N ALA A 203 -18.00 -20.55 -14.20
CA ALA A 203 -17.66 -19.67 -15.32
C ALA A 203 -16.81 -18.47 -14.88
N PHE A 204 -17.07 -17.93 -13.69
CA PHE A 204 -16.31 -16.84 -13.09
C PHE A 204 -14.86 -17.24 -12.77
N LEU A 205 -14.66 -18.41 -12.16
CA LEU A 205 -13.32 -18.90 -11.77
C LEU A 205 -12.47 -19.35 -12.97
N ARG A 206 -13.09 -19.60 -14.13
CA ARG A 206 -12.39 -20.07 -15.33
C ARG A 206 -11.60 -18.93 -15.97
N GLY A 207 -10.28 -19.12 -16.11
CA GLY A 207 -9.39 -18.16 -16.76
C GLY A 207 -9.32 -16.83 -16.02
N LEU A 208 -9.53 -16.83 -14.71
CA LEU A 208 -9.48 -15.64 -13.87
C LEU A 208 -8.03 -15.19 -13.72
N GLU A 209 -7.77 -13.89 -13.83
CA GLU A 209 -6.49 -13.27 -13.45
C GLU A 209 -6.73 -12.16 -12.43
N VAL A 210 -5.99 -12.16 -11.33
CA VAL A 210 -6.14 -11.16 -10.27
C VAL A 210 -4.80 -10.50 -9.97
N ARG A 211 -4.80 -9.17 -9.98
CA ARG A 211 -3.67 -8.28 -9.64
C ARG A 211 -4.04 -7.40 -8.45
N ILE A 212 -3.05 -6.96 -7.69
CA ILE A 212 -3.24 -6.06 -6.55
C ILE A 212 -2.45 -4.77 -6.80
N ALA A 213 -3.07 -3.63 -6.52
CA ALA A 213 -2.40 -2.32 -6.45
C ALA A 213 -2.61 -1.68 -5.09
N ASP A 214 -1.55 -1.07 -4.56
CA ASP A 214 -1.51 -0.42 -3.25
C ASP A 214 -0.90 1.00 -3.32
N ARG A 215 -0.46 1.44 -4.50
CA ARG A 215 0.06 2.78 -4.76
C ARG A 215 -0.50 3.35 -6.06
N PHE A 216 -0.55 4.68 -6.16
CA PHE A 216 -1.05 5.36 -7.35
C PHE A 216 -0.19 6.57 -7.73
N SER A 217 -0.05 6.83 -9.01
CA SER A 217 0.49 8.09 -9.54
C SER A 217 -0.58 8.83 -10.33
N ILE A 218 -0.32 10.11 -10.60
CA ILE A 218 -1.10 10.93 -11.53
C ILE A 218 -0.28 11.23 -12.78
N ALA A 219 -0.91 11.07 -13.93
CA ALA A 219 -0.36 11.36 -15.24
C ALA A 219 -1.08 12.59 -15.81
N PRO A 220 -0.61 13.82 -15.53
CA PRO A 220 -1.26 15.03 -16.00
C PRO A 220 -1.14 15.19 -17.51
N ASP A 221 -2.16 15.79 -18.11
CA ASP A 221 -2.12 16.20 -19.51
C ASP A 221 -1.19 17.42 -19.70
N ALA A 222 -0.83 17.71 -20.94
CA ALA A 222 0.06 18.84 -21.23
C ALA A 222 -0.51 20.21 -20.81
N SER A 223 -1.83 20.30 -20.58
CA SER A 223 -2.50 21.54 -20.16
C SER A 223 -2.57 21.74 -18.65
N LEU A 224 -2.12 20.74 -17.87
CA LEU A 224 -2.35 20.60 -16.42
C LEU A 224 -3.82 20.84 -16.03
N GLY A 225 -4.74 20.50 -16.93
CA GLY A 225 -6.17 20.69 -16.76
C GLY A 225 -6.88 19.38 -16.43
N GLN A 226 -6.26 18.25 -16.76
CA GLN A 226 -6.73 16.89 -16.55
C GLN A 226 -5.55 16.02 -16.14
N PHE A 227 -5.84 14.88 -15.52
CA PHE A 227 -4.83 13.85 -15.27
C PHE A 227 -5.49 12.49 -15.28
N GLU A 228 -4.72 11.47 -15.67
CA GLU A 228 -5.10 10.08 -15.52
C GLU A 228 -4.46 9.47 -14.27
N ILE A 229 -5.06 8.41 -13.74
CA ILE A 229 -4.54 7.70 -12.57
C ILE A 229 -3.84 6.42 -13.04
N VAL A 230 -2.67 6.17 -12.47
CA VAL A 230 -1.81 5.03 -12.83
C VAL A 230 -1.56 4.17 -11.58
N PRO A 231 -2.00 2.90 -11.57
CA PRO A 231 -1.82 2.02 -10.41
C PRO A 231 -0.44 1.35 -10.39
N TYR A 232 0.09 1.13 -9.20
CA TYR A 232 1.37 0.46 -8.94
C TYR A 232 1.21 -0.58 -7.82
N SER A 233 2.13 -1.55 -7.82
CA SER A 233 2.37 -2.45 -6.71
C SER A 233 3.70 -2.08 -6.06
N SER A 234 3.67 -1.64 -4.80
CA SER A 234 4.86 -1.30 -4.02
C SER A 234 5.86 -2.45 -3.99
N GLU A 235 5.35 -3.65 -3.79
CA GLU A 235 6.16 -4.85 -3.69
C GLU A 235 6.77 -5.24 -5.04
N ARG A 236 6.08 -5.01 -6.17
CA ARG A 236 6.69 -5.20 -7.48
C ARG A 236 7.87 -4.25 -7.68
N LEU A 237 7.68 -2.96 -7.37
CA LEU A 237 8.72 -1.94 -7.49
C LEU A 237 9.97 -2.32 -6.67
N ASP A 238 9.76 -2.73 -5.42
CA ASP A 238 10.83 -3.18 -4.54
C ASP A 238 11.50 -4.47 -5.04
N SER A 239 10.73 -5.43 -5.56
CA SER A 239 11.25 -6.69 -6.10
C SER A 239 12.10 -6.50 -7.36
N ASP A 240 11.77 -5.48 -8.16
CA ASP A 240 12.52 -5.08 -9.34
C ASP A 240 13.71 -4.16 -8.98
N GLY A 241 13.84 -3.78 -7.70
CA GLY A 241 14.94 -2.96 -7.19
C GLY A 241 14.88 -1.50 -7.63
N ILE A 242 13.67 -1.00 -7.92
CA ILE A 242 13.45 0.36 -8.41
C ILE A 242 13.37 1.31 -7.21
N ALA A 243 14.26 2.30 -7.17
CA ALA A 243 14.20 3.34 -6.14
C ALA A 243 13.03 4.32 -6.40
N ASP A 244 12.50 4.96 -5.36
CA ASP A 244 11.32 5.83 -5.47
C ASP A 244 11.50 6.98 -6.49
N ASP A 245 12.72 7.51 -6.65
CA ASP A 245 13.06 8.56 -7.62
C ASP A 245 13.27 8.04 -9.06
N GLU A 246 13.34 6.72 -9.24
CA GLU A 246 13.51 6.06 -10.54
C GLU A 246 12.19 5.56 -11.12
N ILE A 247 11.09 5.58 -10.34
CA ILE A 247 9.80 5.06 -10.77
C ILE A 247 9.28 5.81 -12.01
N SER A 248 8.96 5.06 -13.06
CA SER A 248 8.38 5.54 -14.32
C SER A 248 6.98 4.96 -14.52
N GLU A 249 6.16 5.62 -15.36
CA GLU A 249 4.88 5.09 -15.86
C GLU A 249 5.01 3.70 -16.52
N GLN A 250 6.19 3.30 -16.97
CA GLN A 250 6.45 1.96 -17.50
C GLN A 250 6.47 0.87 -16.42
N ASN A 251 6.67 1.24 -15.16
CA ASN A 251 6.66 0.34 -14.02
C ASN A 251 5.25 0.11 -13.43
N ALA A 252 4.22 0.67 -14.07
CA ALA A 252 2.83 0.54 -13.64
C ALA A 252 2.35 -0.92 -13.60
N GLU A 253 1.42 -1.19 -12.68
CA GLU A 253 0.76 -2.49 -12.53
C GLU A 253 -0.03 -2.88 -13.79
N LEU A 254 -0.58 -1.85 -14.47
CA LEU A 254 -1.36 -1.97 -15.69
C LEU A 254 -0.73 -1.15 -16.80
N THR A 255 -0.75 -1.71 -18.02
CA THR A 255 -0.31 -1.02 -19.24
C THR A 255 -1.29 -1.28 -20.39
N GLY A 256 -1.22 -0.48 -21.45
CA GLY A 256 -2.01 -0.66 -22.68
C GLY A 256 -3.52 -0.67 -22.44
N GLU A 257 -4.20 -1.64 -23.04
CA GLU A 257 -5.67 -1.76 -22.98
C GLU A 257 -6.19 -1.90 -21.55
N ALA A 258 -5.52 -2.70 -20.71
CA ALA A 258 -5.94 -2.91 -19.32
C ALA A 258 -5.93 -1.60 -18.51
N LEU A 259 -4.89 -0.77 -18.71
CA LEU A 259 -4.81 0.54 -18.07
C LEU A 259 -5.93 1.48 -18.56
N ALA A 260 -6.19 1.51 -19.86
CA ALA A 260 -7.25 2.32 -20.43
C ALA A 260 -8.65 1.90 -19.92
N VAL A 261 -8.91 0.60 -19.79
CA VAL A 261 -10.17 0.08 -19.22
C VAL A 261 -10.31 0.48 -17.75
N PHE A 262 -9.24 0.36 -16.96
CA PHE A 262 -9.23 0.81 -15.57
C PHE A 262 -9.56 2.32 -15.47
N GLN A 263 -8.83 3.16 -16.20
CA GLN A 263 -9.02 4.62 -16.22
C GLN A 263 -10.45 5.00 -16.63
N HIS A 264 -10.97 4.39 -17.70
CA HIS A 264 -12.34 4.62 -18.15
C HIS A 264 -13.38 4.28 -17.08
N ARG A 265 -13.25 3.11 -16.43
CA ARG A 265 -14.17 2.67 -15.37
C ARG A 265 -14.07 3.54 -14.13
N LEU A 266 -12.85 3.93 -13.73
CA LEU A 266 -12.60 4.83 -12.61
C LEU A 266 -13.24 6.20 -12.85
N HIS A 267 -13.07 6.77 -14.05
CA HIS A 267 -13.70 8.03 -14.42
C HIS A 267 -15.24 7.93 -14.37
N ALA A 268 -15.81 6.86 -14.95
CA ALA A 268 -17.25 6.65 -15.02
C ALA A 268 -17.88 6.40 -13.64
N ARG A 269 -17.23 5.64 -12.76
CA ARG A 269 -17.85 5.09 -11.54
C ARG A 269 -17.23 5.58 -10.23
N GLY A 270 -16.08 6.23 -10.27
CA GLY A 270 -15.30 6.59 -9.07
C GLY A 270 -14.50 5.42 -8.52
N ALA A 271 -13.86 5.65 -7.38
CA ALA A 271 -13.04 4.66 -6.68
C ALA A 271 -13.89 3.48 -6.22
N ARG A 272 -13.33 2.27 -6.39
CA ARG A 272 -13.95 0.99 -6.04
C ARG A 272 -12.85 0.05 -5.52
N PRO A 273 -13.22 -0.96 -4.69
CA PRO A 273 -12.25 -1.93 -4.17
C PRO A 273 -11.68 -2.85 -5.27
N ALA A 274 -12.39 -3.01 -6.39
CA ALA A 274 -11.93 -3.81 -7.52
C ALA A 274 -12.45 -3.28 -8.87
N PHE A 275 -11.66 -3.52 -9.91
CA PHE A 275 -11.96 -3.15 -11.30
C PHE A 275 -11.75 -4.36 -12.21
N GLN A 276 -12.78 -4.76 -12.94
CA GLN A 276 -12.65 -5.77 -13.99
C GLN A 276 -12.02 -5.13 -15.24
N LEU A 277 -10.96 -5.72 -15.75
CA LEU A 277 -10.16 -5.21 -16.87
C LEU A 277 -10.57 -5.84 -18.22
N GLY A 278 -11.29 -6.96 -18.18
CA GLY A 278 -11.69 -7.74 -19.36
C GLY A 278 -11.13 -9.17 -19.29
N ASN A 279 -11.72 -10.12 -20.05
CA ASN A 279 -11.28 -11.53 -20.09
C ASN A 279 -11.08 -12.19 -18.71
N ASN A 280 -12.02 -11.98 -17.77
CA ASN A 280 -11.90 -12.42 -16.36
C ASN A 280 -10.62 -11.93 -15.66
N SER A 281 -10.04 -10.82 -16.10
CA SER A 281 -8.93 -10.15 -15.43
C SER A 281 -9.44 -9.02 -14.52
N TYR A 282 -8.86 -8.89 -13.33
CA TYR A 282 -9.27 -7.95 -12.28
C TYR A 282 -8.06 -7.27 -11.64
N LEU A 283 -8.19 -5.97 -11.38
CA LEU A 283 -7.34 -5.20 -10.47
C LEU A 283 -8.07 -5.01 -9.15
N VAL A 284 -7.49 -5.49 -8.06
CA VAL A 284 -7.97 -5.29 -6.69
C VAL A 284 -7.14 -4.21 -6.03
N ILE A 285 -7.79 -3.31 -5.30
CA ILE A 285 -7.14 -2.22 -4.58
C ILE A 285 -6.91 -2.65 -3.13
N ASP A 286 -5.70 -2.49 -2.63
CA ASP A 286 -5.41 -2.72 -1.21
C ASP A 286 -6.26 -1.80 -0.34
N ARG A 287 -6.77 -2.33 0.78
CA ARG A 287 -7.67 -1.59 1.67
C ARG A 287 -7.02 -0.31 2.22
N GLY A 288 -5.71 -0.34 2.49
CA GLY A 288 -4.97 0.84 2.96
C GLY A 288 -4.85 1.93 1.92
N ALA A 289 -4.92 1.58 0.63
CA ALA A 289 -4.79 2.51 -0.49
C ALA A 289 -6.14 3.11 -0.95
N ALA A 290 -7.27 2.60 -0.44
CA ALA A 290 -8.60 3.04 -0.83
C ALA A 290 -8.85 4.56 -0.63
N PRO A 291 -8.49 5.18 0.51
CA PRO A 291 -8.70 6.62 0.72
C PRO A 291 -7.94 7.49 -0.29
N VAL A 292 -6.75 7.02 -0.72
CA VAL A 292 -5.94 7.70 -1.73
C VAL A 292 -6.62 7.65 -3.09
N LEU A 293 -7.10 6.48 -3.51
CA LEU A 293 -7.83 6.35 -4.78
C LEU A 293 -9.13 7.15 -4.80
N GLU A 294 -9.85 7.19 -3.67
CA GLU A 294 -11.06 8.00 -3.51
C GLU A 294 -10.78 9.49 -3.72
N GLU A 295 -9.71 10.00 -3.11
CA GLU A 295 -9.31 11.40 -3.26
C GLU A 295 -8.87 11.72 -4.69
N LEU A 296 -8.10 10.83 -5.31
CA LEU A 296 -7.69 10.98 -6.72
C LEU A 296 -8.90 11.03 -7.66
N ALA A 297 -9.87 10.12 -7.48
CA ALA A 297 -11.09 10.08 -8.29
C ALA A 297 -12.00 11.30 -8.05
N ARG A 298 -12.07 11.80 -6.82
CA ARG A 298 -12.77 13.04 -6.46
C ARG A 298 -12.11 14.23 -7.15
N ALA A 299 -10.79 14.35 -7.05
CA ALA A 299 -10.02 15.41 -7.69
C ALA A 299 -10.23 15.41 -9.21
N GLN A 300 -10.21 14.27 -9.91
CA GLN A 300 -10.48 14.23 -11.37
C GLN A 300 -11.80 14.90 -11.79
N LYS A 301 -12.82 14.85 -10.92
CA LYS A 301 -14.16 15.43 -11.15
C LYS A 301 -14.31 16.86 -10.64
N ALA A 302 -13.30 17.40 -9.96
CA ALA A 302 -13.34 18.75 -9.39
C ALA A 302 -13.27 19.83 -10.49
N PRO A 303 -13.64 21.08 -10.17
CA PRO A 303 -13.47 22.22 -11.08
C PRO A 303 -12.01 22.38 -11.53
N ARG A 304 -11.81 22.98 -12.71
CA ARG A 304 -10.47 23.12 -13.33
C ARG A 304 -9.41 23.70 -12.40
N GLU A 305 -9.75 24.73 -11.62
CA GLU A 305 -8.80 25.39 -10.72
C GLU A 305 -8.34 24.46 -9.59
N GLU A 306 -9.27 23.75 -8.97
CA GLU A 306 -8.97 22.79 -7.91
C GLU A 306 -8.16 21.61 -8.45
N ARG A 307 -8.47 21.13 -9.66
CA ARG A 307 -7.68 20.08 -10.33
C ARG A 307 -6.27 20.50 -10.61
N ARG A 308 -6.06 21.74 -11.05
CA ARG A 308 -4.72 22.26 -11.27
C ARG A 308 -3.95 22.34 -9.95
N ALA A 309 -4.58 22.85 -8.89
CA ALA A 309 -3.98 22.89 -7.56
C ALA A 309 -3.63 21.48 -7.04
N PHE A 310 -4.49 20.49 -7.31
CA PHE A 310 -4.23 19.09 -7.00
C PHE A 310 -3.03 18.54 -7.79
N ILE A 311 -2.94 18.82 -9.09
CA ILE A 311 -1.79 18.40 -9.92
C ILE A 311 -0.49 19.04 -9.43
N GLU A 312 -0.53 20.29 -8.98
CA GLU A 312 0.65 21.01 -8.50
C GLU A 312 1.13 20.52 -7.11
N ASN A 313 0.21 20.11 -6.23
CA ASN A 313 0.53 19.62 -4.89
C ASN A 313 -0.42 18.52 -4.40
N PRO A 314 -0.36 17.30 -4.96
CA PRO A 314 -1.30 16.23 -4.64
C PRO A 314 -1.14 15.71 -3.19
N ARG A 315 0.08 15.77 -2.64
CA ARG A 315 0.38 15.25 -1.29
C ARG A 315 -0.51 15.86 -0.23
N SER A 316 -0.65 17.20 -0.22
CA SER A 316 -1.48 17.91 0.74
C SER A 316 -2.94 17.43 0.74
N PHE A 317 -3.52 17.24 -0.45
CA PHE A 317 -4.90 16.76 -0.58
C PHE A 317 -5.06 15.31 -0.12
N ILE A 318 -4.10 14.45 -0.46
CA ILE A 318 -4.11 13.04 -0.07
C ILE A 318 -3.97 12.87 1.44
N THR A 319 -3.03 13.58 2.07
CA THR A 319 -2.86 13.61 3.53
C THR A 319 -4.16 14.00 4.23
N GLU A 320 -4.83 15.07 3.76
CA GLU A 320 -6.10 15.52 4.32
C GLU A 320 -7.24 14.51 4.11
N ALA A 321 -7.28 13.84 2.96
CA ALA A 321 -8.29 12.80 2.68
C ALA A 321 -8.11 11.56 3.55
N VAL A 322 -6.87 11.11 3.73
CA VAL A 322 -6.52 10.00 4.64
C VAL A 322 -6.89 10.37 6.07
N ASN A 323 -6.56 11.57 6.53
CA ASN A 323 -6.95 12.08 7.85
C ASN A 323 -8.46 12.02 8.06
N ARG A 324 -9.24 12.54 7.11
CA ARG A 324 -10.71 12.51 7.17
C ARG A 324 -11.27 11.08 7.19
N HIS A 325 -10.68 10.17 6.42
CA HIS A 325 -11.08 8.77 6.40
C HIS A 325 -10.86 8.12 7.77
N LEU A 326 -9.65 8.26 8.34
CA LEU A 326 -9.31 7.68 9.63
C LEU A 326 -10.15 8.26 10.78
N GLN A 327 -10.47 9.56 10.72
CA GLN A 327 -11.41 10.19 11.66
C GLN A 327 -12.81 9.58 11.53
N GLY A 328 -13.31 9.42 10.29
CA GLY A 328 -14.64 8.87 10.02
C GLY A 328 -14.81 7.42 10.46
N THR A 329 -13.73 6.63 10.46
CA THR A 329 -13.74 5.24 10.94
C THR A 329 -13.49 5.11 12.44
N GLY A 330 -13.27 6.20 13.17
CA GLY A 330 -12.86 6.19 14.57
C GLY A 330 -11.45 5.61 14.78
N ALA A 331 -10.66 5.48 13.72
CA ALA A 331 -9.29 4.96 13.82
C ALA A 331 -8.37 5.95 14.57
N LEU A 332 -8.73 7.25 14.58
CA LEU A 332 -8.02 8.27 15.35
C LEU A 332 -8.48 8.41 16.81
N ASP A 333 -9.49 7.65 17.24
CA ASP A 333 -10.08 7.84 18.58
C ASP A 333 -9.08 7.46 19.67
N GLY A 334 -8.91 8.37 20.64
CA GLY A 334 -7.98 8.17 21.76
C GLY A 334 -6.52 8.54 21.45
N LEU A 335 -6.25 9.09 20.27
CA LEU A 335 -4.92 9.54 19.85
C LEU A 335 -4.68 11.02 20.08
N ASP A 336 -3.44 11.36 20.46
CA ASP A 336 -2.95 12.73 20.48
C ASP A 336 -2.69 13.28 19.06
N ALA A 337 -2.43 14.59 18.94
CA ALA A 337 -2.26 15.23 17.64
C ALA A 337 -1.05 14.71 16.84
N ALA A 338 0.06 14.37 17.51
CA ALA A 338 1.25 13.85 16.85
C ALA A 338 1.03 12.40 16.38
N GLU A 339 0.26 11.61 17.14
CA GLU A 339 -0.14 10.23 16.80
C GLU A 339 -1.02 10.21 15.56
N GLN A 340 -1.96 11.14 15.49
CA GLN A 340 -2.83 11.30 14.33
C GLN A 340 -2.02 11.63 13.07
N GLU A 341 -1.08 12.58 13.17
CA GLU A 341 -0.25 12.99 12.04
C GLU A 341 0.65 11.85 11.52
N GLU A 342 1.29 11.11 12.42
CA GLU A 342 2.14 9.97 12.05
C GLU A 342 1.36 8.86 11.34
N MET A 343 0.17 8.50 11.83
CA MET A 343 -0.65 7.48 11.20
C MET A 343 -1.17 7.91 9.83
N VAL A 344 -1.51 9.20 9.69
CA VAL A 344 -1.89 9.76 8.40
C VAL A 344 -0.74 9.67 7.42
N GLU A 345 0.47 10.07 7.82
CA GLU A 345 1.65 10.05 6.93
C GLU A 345 2.06 8.63 6.53
N ALA A 346 1.94 7.65 7.45
CA ALA A 346 2.25 6.25 7.17
C ALA A 346 1.37 5.63 6.06
N ILE A 347 0.17 6.19 5.82
CA ILE A 347 -0.75 5.75 4.76
C ILE A 347 -0.65 6.68 3.54
N ALA A 348 -0.66 7.99 3.75
CA ALA A 348 -0.65 9.00 2.68
C ALA A 348 0.69 9.04 1.93
N GLY A 349 1.80 8.99 2.66
CA GLY A 349 3.16 9.08 2.12
C GLY A 349 3.46 8.03 1.05
N PRO A 350 3.33 6.71 1.34
CA PRO A 350 3.58 5.66 0.36
C PRO A 350 2.46 5.49 -0.67
N GLY A 351 1.24 5.98 -0.39
CA GLY A 351 0.10 5.82 -1.28
C GLY A 351 0.21 6.58 -2.61
N LEU A 352 0.97 7.68 -2.63
CA LEU A 352 1.27 8.46 -3.83
C LEU A 352 2.68 8.17 -4.35
N VAL A 353 2.75 7.81 -5.64
CA VAL A 353 4.00 7.69 -6.40
C VAL A 353 4.18 8.94 -7.27
N GLU A 354 5.28 9.65 -7.07
CA GLU A 354 5.69 10.76 -7.92
C GLU A 354 6.60 10.22 -9.03
N SER A 355 6.00 9.73 -10.11
CA SER A 355 6.77 9.20 -11.24
C SER A 355 7.67 10.26 -11.86
N ARG A 356 8.72 9.82 -12.56
CA ARG A 356 9.60 10.69 -13.33
C ARG A 356 8.82 11.54 -14.32
N GLU A 357 7.89 10.93 -15.06
CA GLU A 357 7.07 11.63 -16.05
C GLU A 357 6.13 12.66 -15.40
N TYR A 358 5.55 12.34 -14.23
CA TYR A 358 4.78 13.31 -13.45
C TYR A 358 5.65 14.52 -13.08
N SER A 359 6.82 14.25 -12.49
CA SER A 359 7.75 15.28 -12.02
C SER A 359 8.23 16.18 -13.16
N GLU A 360 8.55 15.59 -14.32
CA GLU A 360 8.92 16.31 -15.54
C GLU A 360 7.78 17.19 -16.06
N ARG A 361 6.53 16.71 -16.06
CA ARG A 361 5.37 17.48 -16.54
C ARG A 361 4.99 18.62 -15.59
N VAL A 362 5.06 18.41 -14.28
CA VAL A 362 4.73 19.46 -13.30
C VAL A 362 5.86 20.48 -13.20
N THR A 363 7.11 20.04 -13.07
CA THR A 363 8.26 20.94 -12.94
C THR A 363 8.58 21.65 -14.27
N GLY A 364 8.36 20.99 -15.41
CA GLY A 364 8.55 21.56 -16.74
C GLY A 364 7.53 22.63 -17.15
N VAL A 365 6.39 22.73 -16.43
CA VAL A 365 5.32 23.69 -16.73
C VAL A 365 5.27 24.86 -15.73
N ILE A 366 5.90 24.75 -14.56
CA ILE A 366 6.07 25.87 -13.64
C ILE A 366 7.12 26.83 -14.23
N VAL A 367 6.67 27.73 -15.10
CA VAL A 367 7.41 28.96 -15.39
C VAL A 367 7.57 29.66 -14.06
N TYR A 368 8.81 29.83 -13.60
CA TYR A 368 9.12 30.64 -12.44
C TYR A 368 8.44 32.01 -12.59
N GLN A 369 7.33 32.22 -11.86
CA GLN A 369 6.69 33.52 -11.79
C GLN A 369 7.33 34.26 -10.63
N ARG A 370 8.14 35.27 -10.96
CA ARG A 370 8.62 36.23 -9.98
C ARG A 370 7.40 36.78 -9.22
N PRO A 371 7.37 36.71 -7.88
CA PRO A 371 6.29 37.31 -7.08
C PRO A 371 6.11 38.78 -7.48
N GLN A 372 4.87 39.19 -7.79
CA GLN A 372 4.54 40.59 -8.13
C GLN A 372 4.42 41.47 -6.88
N ASP A 373 4.21 40.84 -5.72
CA ASP A 373 4.27 41.53 -4.45
C ASP A 373 5.73 41.75 -4.06
N PRO A 374 6.12 42.97 -3.63
CA PRO A 374 7.39 43.13 -2.96
C PRO A 374 7.37 42.19 -1.76
N ILE A 375 8.29 41.22 -1.75
CA ILE A 375 8.59 40.44 -0.55
C ILE A 375 8.94 41.47 0.52
N GLU A 376 8.01 41.76 1.43
CA GLU A 376 8.36 42.39 2.69
C GLU A 376 9.39 41.45 3.31
N GLY A 377 10.64 41.91 3.35
CA GLY A 377 11.73 41.15 3.91
C GLY A 377 11.33 40.75 5.32
N SER A 378 10.98 39.48 5.51
CA SER A 378 11.12 38.83 6.81
C SER A 378 12.51 39.20 7.29
N GLY A 379 12.59 39.98 8.37
CA GLY A 379 13.82 40.53 8.95
C GLY A 379 14.78 39.48 9.50
N THR A 380 14.79 38.28 8.91
CA THR A 380 15.81 37.27 9.09
C THR A 380 16.90 37.51 8.06
N THR A 381 17.84 38.35 8.48
CA THR A 381 19.14 38.55 7.87
C THR A 381 19.84 37.21 7.70
N TRP A 382 19.74 36.59 6.51
CA TRP A 382 20.55 35.42 6.12
C TRP A 382 22.01 35.81 5.78
N LEU A 383 22.48 36.92 6.36
CA LEU A 383 23.88 37.29 6.40
C LEU A 383 24.39 36.99 7.81
N PRO A 384 25.42 36.16 8.01
CA PRO A 384 26.01 36.00 9.33
C PRO A 384 26.47 37.37 9.85
N GLU A 385 26.11 37.72 11.09
CA GLU A 385 26.47 39.00 11.71
C GLU A 385 27.99 39.24 11.83
N ALA A 386 28.81 38.20 11.63
CA ALA A 386 30.24 38.32 11.44
C ALA A 386 30.74 37.28 10.43
N PHE A 387 31.44 37.73 9.39
CA PHE A 387 32.27 36.86 8.57
C PHE A 387 33.43 36.33 9.43
N ALA A 388 33.76 35.05 9.30
CA ALA A 388 34.92 34.51 9.97
C ALA A 388 36.19 35.29 9.55
N GLN A 389 37.06 35.64 10.51
CA GLN A 389 38.19 36.57 10.31
C GLN A 389 39.06 36.21 9.10
N HIS A 390 39.27 34.92 8.85
CA HIS A 390 40.07 34.43 7.73
C HIS A 390 39.45 34.74 6.34
N LEU A 391 38.12 34.84 6.24
CA LEU A 391 37.42 35.26 5.02
C LEU A 391 37.54 36.77 4.80
N VAL A 392 37.50 37.56 5.88
CA VAL A 392 37.70 39.02 5.81
C VAL A 392 39.13 39.33 5.34
N GLU A 393 40.12 38.65 5.90
CA GLU A 393 41.53 38.80 5.50
C GLU A 393 41.78 38.33 4.06
N ALA A 394 41.10 37.26 3.62
CA ALA A 394 41.22 36.80 2.23
C ALA A 394 40.65 37.83 1.23
N ILE A 395 39.53 38.47 1.56
CA ILE A 395 38.89 39.49 0.72
C ILE A 395 39.69 40.79 0.70
N GLN A 396 40.23 41.22 1.85
CA GLN A 396 41.04 42.45 1.94
C GLN A 396 42.39 42.35 1.19
N ASN A 397 42.90 41.13 0.99
CA ASN A 397 44.16 40.89 0.28
C ASN A 397 43.96 40.64 -1.23
N MET A 398 42.73 40.66 -1.74
CA MET A 398 42.48 40.54 -3.19
C MET A 398 42.71 41.88 -3.91
N PRO A 399 43.39 41.88 -5.08
CA PRO A 399 43.49 43.06 -5.92
C PRO A 399 42.11 43.50 -6.44
N ASP A 400 41.84 44.80 -6.50
CA ASP A 400 40.54 45.38 -6.85
C ASP A 400 39.91 44.85 -8.16
N GLY A 401 40.75 44.41 -9.12
CA GLY A 401 40.29 43.83 -10.39
C GLY A 401 39.62 42.46 -10.28
N GLU A 402 39.81 41.71 -9.20
CA GLU A 402 39.21 40.38 -9.00
C GLU A 402 37.86 40.43 -8.25
N LEU A 403 37.57 41.55 -7.57
CA LEU A 403 36.30 41.76 -6.85
C LEU A 403 35.13 42.06 -7.80
N GLU A 404 35.37 42.70 -8.95
CA GLU A 404 34.33 42.99 -9.94
C GLU A 404 33.84 41.74 -10.71
N VAL A 405 34.66 40.68 -10.79
CA VAL A 405 34.33 39.44 -11.51
C VAL A 405 33.40 38.56 -10.68
N THR A 406 33.57 38.50 -9.36
CA THR A 406 32.72 37.72 -8.45
C THR A 406 31.35 38.36 -8.25
N ALA A 407 31.23 39.70 -8.31
CA ALA A 407 29.93 40.38 -8.22
C ALA A 407 29.04 40.23 -9.48
N ARG A 408 29.61 39.77 -10.61
CA ARG A 408 28.90 39.59 -11.89
C ARG A 408 28.39 38.17 -12.15
N LEU A 409 28.63 37.22 -11.25
CA LEU A 409 28.02 35.89 -11.31
C LEU A 409 26.59 35.91 -10.76
N ARG A 410 25.71 36.62 -11.47
CA ARG A 410 24.26 36.49 -11.35
C ARG A 410 23.79 35.55 -12.47
N PRO A 411 23.11 34.44 -12.19
CA PRO A 411 22.56 33.61 -13.26
C PRO A 411 21.46 34.39 -14.02
N PRO A 412 21.34 34.20 -15.34
CA PRO A 412 20.40 34.92 -16.17
C PRO A 412 18.95 34.59 -15.80
N ALA A 413 18.09 35.59 -16.03
CA ALA A 413 16.69 35.69 -15.61
C ALA A 413 15.74 34.71 -16.29
#